data_AF-A0A7W0DH51-F1
#
_entry.id   AF-A0A7W0DH51-F1
#
_cell.length_a   1.000
_cell.length_b   1.000
_cell.length_c   1.000
_cell.angle_alpha   90.00
_cell.angle_beta   90.00
_cell.angle_gamma   90.00
#
_symmetry.space_group_name_H-M   'P 1'
#
loop_
_entity.id
_entity.type
_entity.pdbx_description
1 polymer ?
#
loop_
_entity_poly.entity_id
_entity_poly.type
_entity_poly.pdbx_seq_one_letter_code
_entity_poly.pdbx_strand_id
1 'polypeptide(L)'
;MHDVPHRSITDREWAAPGDKCDPRDTYDLGGPCDGCGSPHGPHATVTDAATGRHQQLCQQCARSSRPAARRPLRMCVRCDVLTDAPVLVSEVHQASGPGWNVYACPGCAPHFPPLPDVLDLFPSRSEEGER
;
A
#
# COMPACT_ATOMS: atom_id res chain seq x y z
N MET A 1 24.36 29.16 -48.23
CA MET A 1 23.03 28.76 -48.70
C MET A 1 23.07 27.29 -49.04
N HIS A 2 22.77 26.41 -48.09
CA HIS A 2 22.46 25.01 -48.39
C HIS A 2 21.19 24.64 -47.63
N ASP A 3 20.14 24.52 -48.42
CA ASP A 3 18.78 24.10 -48.08
C ASP A 3 18.82 22.60 -47.76
N VAL A 4 18.38 22.19 -46.57
CA VAL A 4 18.25 20.79 -46.18
C VAL A 4 16.79 20.39 -46.41
N PRO A 5 16.48 19.45 -47.31
CA PRO A 5 15.10 19.09 -47.58
C PRO A 5 14.48 18.32 -46.41
N HIS A 6 13.41 18.87 -45.85
CA HIS A 6 12.52 18.18 -44.92
C HIS A 6 11.79 17.05 -45.67
N ARG A 7 11.97 15.81 -45.21
CA ARG A 7 11.21 14.65 -45.70
C ARG A 7 9.91 14.57 -44.90
N SER A 8 8.78 14.77 -45.56
CA SER A 8 7.44 14.66 -44.97
C SER A 8 7.11 13.21 -44.63
N ILE A 9 6.45 13.03 -43.49
CA ILE A 9 6.23 11.73 -42.82
C ILE A 9 5.19 10.82 -43.53
N THR A 10 4.66 11.23 -44.68
CA THR A 10 3.43 10.68 -45.26
C THR A 10 3.63 9.58 -46.31
N ASP A 11 4.86 9.24 -46.70
CA ASP A 11 5.13 8.18 -47.68
C ASP A 11 5.54 6.85 -47.03
N ARG A 12 4.68 6.28 -46.17
CA ARG A 12 4.73 4.84 -45.90
C ARG A 12 3.44 4.19 -46.37
N GLU A 13 3.57 3.57 -47.55
CA GLU A 13 2.73 2.50 -48.06
C GLU A 13 2.16 1.63 -46.93
N TRP A 14 0.84 1.63 -46.84
CA TRP A 14 0.07 0.78 -45.94
C TRP A 14 0.28 -0.70 -46.31
N ALA A 15 1.04 -1.41 -45.48
CA ALA A 15 0.99 -2.87 -45.41
C ALA A 15 -0.35 -3.33 -44.81
N ALA A 16 -0.82 -4.48 -45.30
CA ALA A 16 -2.12 -5.12 -45.05
C ALA A 16 -2.38 -5.49 -43.56
N PRO A 17 -3.62 -5.84 -43.18
CA PRO A 17 -4.06 -5.95 -41.79
C PRO A 17 -3.74 -7.33 -41.19
N GLY A 18 -3.12 -7.33 -40.02
CA GLY A 18 -2.93 -8.52 -39.20
C GLY A 18 -2.09 -8.20 -37.96
N ASP A 19 -2.71 -8.41 -36.79
CA ASP A 19 -2.05 -8.55 -35.49
C ASP A 19 -1.20 -7.38 -34.97
N LYS A 20 -1.89 -6.31 -34.56
CA LYS A 20 -1.35 -5.43 -33.52
C LYS A 20 -1.73 -5.99 -32.15
N CYS A 21 -0.87 -6.82 -31.57
CA CYS A 21 -0.79 -6.87 -30.11
C CYS A 21 -0.19 -5.54 -29.65
N ASP A 22 -1.00 -4.67 -29.03
CA ASP A 22 -0.51 -3.46 -28.38
C ASP A 22 0.23 -3.87 -27.08
N PRO A 23 1.51 -3.50 -26.89
CA PRO A 23 2.26 -3.83 -25.68
C PRO A 23 1.77 -3.10 -24.41
N ARG A 24 0.70 -2.30 -24.50
CA ARG A 24 0.03 -1.67 -23.34
C ARG A 24 -1.18 -2.46 -22.80
N ASP A 25 -1.60 -3.55 -23.46
CA ASP A 25 -2.74 -4.39 -23.05
C ASP A 25 -2.36 -5.58 -22.14
N THR A 26 -1.14 -5.63 -21.58
CA THR A 26 -0.84 -6.58 -20.51
C THR A 26 -1.28 -6.01 -19.15
N TYR A 27 -2.58 -5.74 -19.01
CA TYR A 27 -3.17 -5.77 -17.68
C TYR A 27 -3.05 -7.22 -17.22
N ASP A 28 -2.39 -7.42 -16.10
CA ASP A 28 -2.26 -8.69 -15.42
C ASP A 28 -3.68 -9.23 -15.12
N LEU A 29 -4.24 -9.98 -16.09
CA LEU A 29 -5.45 -10.76 -15.93
C LEU A 29 -5.05 -11.90 -15.00
N GLY A 30 -5.03 -11.60 -13.70
CA GLY A 30 -4.52 -12.46 -12.65
C GLY A 30 -4.77 -13.93 -12.95
N GLY A 31 -3.73 -14.74 -12.77
CA GLY A 31 -3.71 -16.16 -13.10
C GLY A 31 -4.89 -16.96 -12.53
N PRO A 32 -5.03 -18.24 -12.94
CA PRO A 32 -6.17 -19.06 -12.56
C PRO A 32 -6.37 -19.10 -11.05
N CYS A 33 -7.62 -19.15 -10.59
CA CYS A 33 -7.91 -19.16 -9.16
C CYS A 33 -7.23 -20.34 -8.46
N ASP A 34 -6.40 -20.09 -7.44
CA ASP A 34 -5.67 -21.12 -6.65
C ASP A 34 -6.59 -22.15 -5.97
N GLY A 35 -7.89 -21.87 -5.88
CA GLY A 35 -8.88 -22.75 -5.26
C GLY A 35 -9.56 -23.73 -6.22
N CYS A 36 -9.99 -23.24 -7.40
CA CYS A 36 -10.78 -24.02 -8.36
C CYS A 36 -10.15 -24.13 -9.75
N GLY A 37 -9.02 -23.45 -10.01
CA GLY A 37 -8.28 -23.50 -11.27
C GLY A 37 -8.94 -22.78 -12.46
N SER A 38 -10.00 -22.00 -12.24
CA SER A 38 -10.75 -21.36 -13.33
C SER A 38 -9.89 -20.30 -14.05
N PRO A 39 -9.80 -20.31 -15.41
CA PRO A 39 -8.82 -19.55 -16.19
C PRO A 39 -9.21 -18.09 -16.50
N HIS A 40 -10.45 -17.67 -16.23
CA HIS A 40 -10.89 -16.31 -16.48
C HIS A 40 -11.60 -15.75 -15.24
N GLY A 41 -11.19 -14.55 -14.82
CA GLY A 41 -11.94 -13.74 -13.88
C GLY A 41 -13.37 -13.50 -14.39
N PRO A 42 -14.32 -13.31 -13.46
CA PRO A 42 -14.15 -12.20 -12.55
C PRO A 42 -14.03 -12.68 -11.10
N HIS A 43 -13.10 -12.07 -10.39
CA HIS A 43 -13.33 -11.90 -8.97
C HIS A 43 -14.48 -10.90 -8.82
N ALA A 44 -15.56 -11.29 -8.16
CA ALA A 44 -16.58 -10.35 -7.73
C ALA A 44 -15.98 -9.47 -6.63
N THR A 45 -16.11 -8.16 -6.79
CA THR A 45 -15.81 -7.24 -5.69
C THR A 45 -17.01 -7.26 -4.75
N VAL A 46 -16.83 -7.82 -3.56
CA VAL A 46 -17.86 -7.83 -2.51
C VAL A 46 -17.43 -6.90 -1.40
N THR A 47 -18.34 -6.03 -0.96
CA THR A 47 -18.12 -5.18 0.20
C THR A 47 -18.59 -5.90 1.44
N ASP A 48 -17.69 -6.10 2.39
CA ASP A 48 -18.03 -6.62 3.71
C ASP A 48 -18.88 -5.59 4.47
N ALA A 49 -20.10 -5.96 4.83
CA ALA A 49 -21.05 -5.03 5.46
C ALA A 49 -20.63 -4.58 6.87
N ALA A 50 -19.79 -5.35 7.57
CA ALA A 50 -19.34 -5.02 8.92
C ALA A 50 -18.12 -4.09 8.93
N THR A 51 -17.23 -4.25 7.94
CA THR A 51 -15.94 -3.53 7.89
C THR A 51 -15.84 -2.51 6.78
N GLY A 52 -16.79 -2.49 5.83
CA GLY A 52 -16.75 -1.66 4.63
C GLY A 52 -15.62 -2.04 3.66
N ARG A 53 -14.94 -3.18 3.88
CA ARG A 53 -13.79 -3.58 3.08
C ARG A 53 -14.23 -4.27 1.80
N HIS A 54 -13.66 -3.85 0.69
CA HIS A 54 -13.80 -4.53 -0.59
C HIS A 54 -12.90 -5.77 -0.64
N GLN A 55 -13.48 -6.91 -1.00
CA GLN A 55 -12.80 -8.18 -1.17
C GLN A 55 -13.02 -8.70 -2.59
N GLN A 56 -11.98 -9.31 -3.17
CA GLN A 56 -12.05 -9.98 -4.46
C GLN A 56 -12.35 -11.46 -4.22
N LEU A 57 -13.53 -11.93 -4.62
CA LEU A 57 -13.97 -13.32 -4.46
C LEU A 57 -14.10 -14.01 -5.82
N CYS A 58 -13.54 -15.20 -5.98
CA CYS A 58 -13.78 -15.98 -7.19
C CYS A 58 -15.28 -16.25 -7.36
N GLN A 59 -15.87 -15.89 -8.50
CA GLN A 59 -17.31 -16.12 -8.73
C GLN A 59 -17.72 -17.59 -8.71
N GLN A 60 -16.80 -18.52 -9.00
CA GLN A 60 -17.13 -19.94 -9.12
C GLN A 60 -17.05 -20.71 -7.79
N CYS A 61 -16.11 -20.35 -6.91
CA CYS A 61 -15.92 -21.07 -5.64
C CYS A 61 -15.97 -20.18 -4.40
N ALA A 62 -16.29 -18.89 -4.56
CA ALA A 62 -16.37 -17.88 -3.50
C ALA A 62 -15.10 -17.69 -2.64
N ARG A 63 -13.95 -18.27 -3.03
CA ARG A 63 -12.70 -18.08 -2.32
C ARG A 63 -12.19 -16.65 -2.50
N SER A 64 -11.76 -16.05 -1.40
CA SER A 64 -11.06 -14.78 -1.42
C SER A 64 -9.62 -14.99 -1.87
N SER A 65 -9.22 -14.29 -2.94
CA SER A 65 -7.81 -14.08 -3.23
C SER A 65 -7.36 -12.88 -2.41
N ARG A 66 -7.36 -13.01 -1.07
CA ARG A 66 -6.88 -11.90 -0.25
C ARG A 66 -5.36 -11.88 -0.39
N PRO A 67 -4.77 -10.88 -1.07
CA PRO A 67 -3.32 -10.80 -1.10
C PRO A 67 -2.83 -10.76 0.34
N ALA A 68 -1.75 -11.49 0.62
CA ALA A 68 -1.07 -11.38 1.91
C ALA A 68 -0.85 -9.89 2.17
N ALA A 69 -1.28 -9.40 3.33
CA ALA A 69 -1.13 -7.99 3.66
C ALA A 69 0.36 -7.65 3.53
N ARG A 70 0.68 -6.67 2.67
CA ARG A 70 2.08 -6.24 2.52
C ARG A 70 2.57 -5.77 3.89
N ARG A 71 3.70 -6.32 4.33
CA ARG A 71 4.31 -5.90 5.59
C ARG A 71 4.65 -4.41 5.49
N PRO A 72 4.31 -3.59 6.49
CA PRO A 72 4.62 -2.17 6.44
C PRO A 72 6.14 -1.99 6.55
N LEU A 73 6.76 -1.49 5.48
CA LEU A 73 8.15 -1.04 5.52
C LEU A 73 8.20 0.37 6.11
N ARG A 74 9.08 0.60 7.08
CA ARG A 74 9.38 1.93 7.64
C ARG A 74 10.87 2.14 7.72
N MET A 75 11.31 3.39 7.58
CA MET A 75 12.70 3.77 7.79
C MET A 75 12.97 3.90 9.29
N CYS A 76 14.07 3.32 9.77
CA CYS A 76 14.51 3.53 11.15
C CYS A 76 15.08 4.93 11.31
N VAL A 77 14.56 5.69 12.28
CA VAL A 77 15.01 7.08 12.55
C VAL A 77 16.47 7.20 13.02
N ARG A 78 17.11 6.10 13.44
CA ARG A 78 18.48 6.10 13.98
C ARG A 78 19.53 5.70 12.96
N CYS A 79 19.26 4.68 12.15
CA CYS A 79 20.24 4.10 11.21
C CYS A 79 19.82 4.24 9.74
N ASP A 80 18.68 4.86 9.46
CA ASP A 80 18.13 5.12 8.12
C ASP A 80 17.87 3.88 7.25
N VAL A 81 17.98 2.68 7.83
CA VAL A 81 17.67 1.41 7.15
C VAL A 81 16.16 1.15 7.18
N LEU A 82 15.61 0.73 6.03
CA LEU A 82 14.23 0.25 5.94
C LEU A 82 14.07 -1.09 6.68
N THR A 83 13.02 -1.21 7.49
CA THR A 83 12.68 -2.41 8.24
C THR A 83 11.23 -2.82 7.99
N ASP A 84 10.99 -4.13 7.91
CA ASP A 84 9.66 -4.74 7.87
C ASP A 84 9.10 -5.08 9.27
N ALA A 85 9.89 -4.82 10.32
CA ALA A 85 9.53 -4.99 11.72
C ALA A 85 9.72 -3.67 12.51
N PRO A 86 8.99 -2.60 12.14
CA PRO A 86 9.15 -1.30 12.79
C PRO A 86 8.60 -1.29 14.23
N VAL A 87 9.38 -0.72 15.16
CA VAL A 87 8.97 -0.47 16.56
C VAL A 87 8.67 1.02 16.73
N LEU A 88 7.50 1.36 17.27
CA LEU A 88 7.14 2.74 17.60
C LEU A 88 7.99 3.22 18.78
N VAL A 89 8.67 4.36 18.62
CA VAL A 89 9.57 4.91 19.66
C VAL A 89 9.21 6.34 20.08
N SER A 90 8.40 7.04 19.28
CA SER A 90 7.85 8.35 19.66
C SER A 90 6.61 8.65 18.82
N GLU A 91 5.68 9.38 19.42
CA GLU A 91 4.57 10.01 18.71
C GLU A 91 4.79 11.53 18.78
N VAL A 92 4.73 12.18 17.63
CA VAL A 92 4.89 13.64 17.53
C VAL A 92 3.51 14.25 17.40
N HIS A 93 3.08 14.94 18.46
CA HIS A 93 1.86 15.72 18.46
C HIS A 93 2.15 17.14 17.93
N GLN A 94 1.25 17.67 17.12
CA GLN A 94 1.34 19.04 16.59
C GLN A 94 0.15 19.88 17.05
N ALA A 95 0.36 21.19 17.19
CA ALA A 95 -0.68 22.13 17.58
C ALA A 95 -1.79 22.26 16.51
N SER A 96 -1.46 21.95 15.25
CA SER A 96 -2.42 21.89 14.15
C SER A 96 -2.06 20.74 13.21
N GLY A 97 -3.10 20.10 12.65
CA GLY A 97 -2.95 18.95 11.77
C GLY A 97 -2.72 17.62 12.50
N PRO A 98 -2.62 16.51 11.75
CA PRO A 98 -2.35 15.21 12.32
C PRO A 98 -0.89 15.10 12.77
N GLY A 99 -0.68 14.53 13.96
CA GLY A 99 0.65 14.11 14.40
C GLY A 99 1.23 12.98 13.54
N TRP A 100 2.47 12.59 13.81
CA TRP A 100 3.10 11.46 13.13
C TRP A 100 3.86 10.53 14.08
N ASN A 101 3.99 9.28 13.64
CA ASN A 101 4.64 8.22 14.38
C ASN A 101 6.10 8.07 13.92
N VAL A 102 7.00 7.96 14.89
CA VAL A 102 8.44 7.76 14.67
C VAL A 102 8.80 6.31 14.98
N TYR A 103 9.51 5.66 14.05
CA TYR A 103 9.83 4.24 14.15
C TYR A 103 11.34 3.99 14.22
N ALA A 104 11.73 2.92 14.90
CA ALA A 104 13.07 2.36 14.90
C ALA A 104 13.06 0.88 14.49
N CYS A 105 14.19 0.37 14.00
CA CYS A 105 14.37 -1.07 13.85
C CYS A 105 14.53 -1.74 15.22
N PRO A 106 14.30 -3.06 15.34
CA PRO A 106 14.37 -3.77 16.62
C PRO A 106 15.72 -3.63 17.34
N GLY A 107 16.83 -3.56 16.59
CA GLY A 107 18.16 -3.35 17.17
C GLY A 107 18.42 -1.92 17.66
N CYS A 108 17.71 -0.93 17.13
CA CYS A 108 17.84 0.46 17.56
C CYS A 108 16.82 0.87 18.63
N ALA A 109 15.68 0.18 18.72
CA ALA A 109 14.60 0.53 19.64
C ALA A 109 15.02 0.64 21.13
N PRO A 110 15.89 -0.24 21.69
CA PRO A 110 16.32 -0.13 23.09
C PRO A 110 17.11 1.13 23.45
N HIS A 111 17.53 1.92 22.47
CA HIS A 111 18.25 3.18 22.70
C HIS A 111 17.32 4.39 22.89
N PHE A 112 16.01 4.21 22.71
CA PHE A 112 15.01 5.24 22.95
C PHE A 112 14.38 5.05 24.33
N PRO A 113 13.94 6.14 24.99
CA PRO A 113 13.16 6.03 26.21
C PRO A 113 11.87 5.26 25.93
N PRO A 114 11.31 4.54 26.92
CA PRO A 114 10.01 3.92 26.78
C PRO A 114 8.94 4.98 26.51
N LEU A 115 7.96 4.63 25.67
CA LEU A 115 6.79 5.48 25.47
C LEU A 115 6.04 5.64 26.79
N PRO A 116 5.67 6.86 27.19
CA PRO A 116 4.85 7.06 28.37
C PRO A 116 3.48 6.39 28.17
N ASP A 117 2.95 5.76 29.23
CA ASP A 117 1.58 5.28 29.22
C ASP A 117 0.63 6.50 29.26
N VAL A 118 -0.46 6.43 28.50
CA VAL A 118 -1.49 7.48 28.48
C VAL A 118 -2.09 7.70 29.87
N LEU A 119 -2.21 6.65 30.68
CA LEU A 119 -2.74 6.76 32.04
C LEU A 119 -1.80 7.53 32.99
N ASP A 120 -0.48 7.44 32.77
CA ASP A 120 0.51 8.17 33.55
C ASP A 120 0.49 9.68 33.25
N LEU A 121 0.06 10.06 32.04
CA LEU A 121 -0.01 11.46 31.61
C LEU A 121 -1.23 12.20 32.14
N PHE A 122 -2.30 11.48 32.52
CA PHE A 122 -3.55 12.05 33.03
C PHE A 122 -3.96 11.40 34.36
N PRO A 123 -3.27 11.71 35.47
CA PRO A 123 -3.69 11.23 36.78
C PRO A 123 -5.13 11.69 37.06
N SER A 124 -6.00 10.76 37.45
CA SER A 124 -7.40 11.04 37.76
C SER A 124 -7.52 12.06 38.89
N ARG A 125 -8.25 13.16 38.66
CA ARG A 125 -8.53 14.25 39.64
C ARG A 125 -9.43 13.85 40.81
N SER A 126 -9.44 12.59 41.24
CA SER A 126 -10.45 12.07 42.16
C SER A 126 -10.16 12.28 43.66
N GLU A 127 -9.11 13.02 44.04
CA GLU A 127 -8.70 13.17 45.45
C GLU A 127 -8.79 14.62 46.00
N GLU A 128 -9.40 15.56 45.27
CA GLU A 128 -9.58 16.94 45.75
C GLU A 128 -11.04 17.21 46.10
N GLY A 129 -11.52 16.55 47.17
CA GLY A 129 -12.92 16.62 47.58
C GLY A 129 -13.21 16.03 48.95
N GLU A 130 -12.33 16.22 49.94
CA GLU A 130 -12.63 15.97 51.36
C GLU A 130 -11.86 16.96 52.24
N ARG A 131 -12.40 18.16 52.43
CA ARG A 131 -12.09 19.03 53.57
C ARG A 131 -13.25 19.95 53.89
#